data_AF-A0A2N1PFQ5-F1
#
_entry.id   AF-A0A2N1PFQ5-F1
#
_cell.length_a   1.000
_cell.length_b   1.000
_cell.length_c   1.000
_cell.angle_alpha   90.00
_cell.angle_beta   90.00
_cell.angle_gamma   90.00
#
_symmetry.space_group_name_H-M   'P 1'
#
loop_
_entity.id
_entity.type
_entity.pdbx_description
1 polymer ?
#
loop_
_entity_poly.entity_id
_entity_poly.type
_entity_poly.pdbx_seq_one_letter_code
_entity_poly.pdbx_strand_id
1 'polypeptide(L)'
;VIRFLKVGINCLAGVPSVVFGLFGLGFFVIFLKFGSSILSGSLTLGFLILPTIIGASEEALKSVPQTFREASLSLGVSKWQTTYRIVLPNAMPGILTGSILGIGRAAGETAPIMFTAAAYFTAKLPGSIFDEVMALPYHIYVLATAGTNIEATRPIQFGTVLVLVSVVLGIDLIAIIIRSYMRRNKRW
;
A
#
# COMPACT_ATOMS: atom_id res chain seq x y z
N VAL A 1 -16.71 -1.68 -20.53
CA VAL A 1 -16.42 -1.84 -19.07
C VAL A 1 -14.93 -1.92 -18.77
N ILE A 2 -14.18 -2.95 -19.23
CA ILE A 2 -12.74 -3.11 -18.89
C ILE A 2 -11.88 -1.91 -19.32
N ARG A 3 -12.09 -1.37 -20.54
CA ARG A 3 -11.36 -0.17 -21.01
C ARG A 3 -11.60 1.05 -20.11
N PHE A 4 -12.82 1.24 -19.62
CA PHE A 4 -13.16 2.34 -18.73
C PHE A 4 -12.48 2.20 -17.36
N LEU A 5 -12.50 0.99 -16.78
CA LEU A 5 -11.78 0.71 -15.53
C LEU A 5 -10.28 0.97 -15.67
N LYS A 6 -9.65 0.52 -16.76
CA LYS A 6 -8.24 0.77 -17.03
C LYS A 6 -7.91 2.26 -17.15
N VAL A 7 -8.77 3.03 -17.82
CA VAL A 7 -8.61 4.49 -17.88
C VAL A 7 -8.69 5.08 -16.47
N GLY A 8 -9.66 4.68 -15.65
CA GLY A 8 -9.77 5.15 -14.26
C GLY A 8 -8.55 4.83 -13.40
N ILE A 9 -8.01 3.61 -13.51
CA ILE A 9 -6.79 3.18 -12.80
C ILE A 9 -5.58 4.00 -13.26
N ASN A 10 -5.44 4.22 -14.56
CA ASN A 10 -4.34 5.02 -15.12
C ASN A 10 -4.45 6.50 -14.70
N CYS A 11 -5.67 7.03 -14.64
CA CYS A 11 -5.91 8.37 -14.09
C CYS A 11 -5.48 8.43 -12.63
N LEU A 12 -5.89 7.47 -11.79
CA LEU A 12 -5.48 7.39 -10.38
C LEU A 12 -3.97 7.28 -10.22
N ALA A 13 -3.29 6.49 -11.06
CA ALA A 13 -1.83 6.36 -11.03
C ALA A 13 -1.09 7.67 -11.33
N GLY A 14 -1.72 8.60 -12.07
CA GLY A 14 -1.17 9.91 -12.39
C GLY A 14 -1.47 11.01 -11.34
N VAL A 15 -2.28 10.72 -10.33
CA VAL A 15 -2.66 11.71 -9.30
C VAL A 15 -1.51 11.88 -8.28
N PRO A 16 -1.07 13.12 -7.99
CA PRO A 16 -0.08 13.37 -6.93
C PRO A 16 -0.56 12.93 -5.55
N SER A 17 0.34 12.44 -4.69
CA SER A 17 -0.04 11.90 -3.36
C SER A 17 -0.73 12.92 -2.43
N VAL A 18 -0.39 14.21 -2.54
CA VAL A 18 -1.06 15.31 -1.81
C VAL A 18 -2.57 15.36 -2.13
N VAL A 19 -2.95 15.12 -3.38
CA VAL A 19 -4.36 15.14 -3.80
C VAL A 19 -5.14 14.01 -3.15
N PHE A 20 -4.52 12.82 -3.00
CA PHE A 20 -5.12 11.74 -2.22
C PHE A 20 -5.33 12.14 -0.75
N GLY A 21 -4.37 12.83 -0.14
CA GLY A 21 -4.52 13.38 1.22
C GLY A 21 -5.70 14.34 1.37
N LEU A 22 -5.83 15.30 0.45
CA LEU A 22 -6.94 16.24 0.43
C LEU A 22 -8.28 15.55 0.17
N PHE A 23 -8.31 14.55 -0.72
CA PHE A 23 -9.49 13.71 -0.93
C PHE A 23 -9.87 12.97 0.36
N GLY A 24 -8.90 12.37 1.05
CA GLY A 24 -9.15 11.66 2.29
C GLY A 24 -9.67 12.57 3.40
N LEU A 25 -9.15 13.79 3.49
CA LEU A 25 -9.65 14.81 4.40
C LEU A 25 -11.11 15.20 4.06
N GLY A 26 -11.38 15.51 2.79
CA GLY A 26 -12.74 15.89 2.36
C GLY A 26 -13.76 14.78 2.57
N PHE A 27 -13.41 13.55 2.22
CA PHE A 27 -14.34 12.42 2.19
C PHE A 27 -14.39 11.63 3.50
N PHE A 28 -13.27 11.12 4.02
CA PHE A 28 -13.27 10.29 5.23
C PHE A 28 -13.38 11.12 6.50
N VAL A 29 -12.58 12.17 6.62
CA VAL A 29 -12.50 12.98 7.85
C VAL A 29 -13.74 13.86 8.00
N ILE A 30 -14.09 14.64 6.97
CA ILE A 30 -15.17 15.63 7.03
C ILE A 30 -16.53 15.04 6.69
N PHE A 31 -16.69 14.44 5.49
CA PHE A 31 -18.00 13.97 5.02
C PHE A 31 -18.52 12.75 5.79
N LEU A 32 -17.68 11.73 6.00
CA LEU A 32 -18.03 10.54 6.79
C LEU A 32 -17.86 10.72 8.30
N LYS A 33 -17.31 11.86 8.74
CA LYS A 33 -17.10 12.22 10.16
C LYS A 33 -16.26 11.21 10.94
N PHE A 34 -15.29 10.55 10.29
CA PHE A 34 -14.35 9.67 10.99
C PHE A 34 -13.30 10.44 11.81
N GLY A 35 -13.17 11.75 11.59
CA GLY A 35 -12.10 12.53 12.17
C GLY A 35 -10.73 12.16 11.61
N SER A 36 -9.70 12.88 12.04
CA SER A 36 -8.32 12.49 11.79
C SER A 36 -8.07 11.19 12.56
N SER A 37 -7.82 10.09 11.85
CA SER A 37 -7.80 8.76 12.47
C SER A 37 -7.02 7.73 11.66
N ILE A 38 -6.62 6.63 12.32
CA ILE A 38 -6.01 5.46 11.66
C ILE A 38 -6.88 4.96 10.51
N LEU A 39 -8.20 4.93 10.68
CA LEU A 39 -9.14 4.51 9.64
C LEU A 39 -9.05 5.42 8.41
N SER A 40 -9.18 6.73 8.60
CA SER A 40 -9.07 7.73 7.52
C SER A 40 -7.72 7.65 6.80
N GLY A 41 -6.62 7.52 7.54
CA GLY A 41 -5.28 7.39 6.98
C GLY A 41 -5.08 6.10 6.19
N SER A 42 -5.48 4.97 6.74
CA SER A 42 -5.33 3.65 6.09
C SER A 42 -6.15 3.54 4.80
N LEU A 43 -7.39 4.05 4.79
CA LEU A 43 -8.21 4.11 3.58
C LEU A 43 -7.56 4.99 2.51
N THR A 44 -7.06 6.16 2.90
CA THR A 44 -6.43 7.11 1.97
C THR A 44 -5.16 6.53 1.35
N LEU A 45 -4.28 5.94 2.16
CA LEU A 45 -3.09 5.24 1.67
C LEU A 45 -3.47 4.02 0.81
N GLY A 46 -4.54 3.32 1.17
CA GLY A 46 -5.10 2.22 0.37
C GLY A 46 -5.44 2.67 -1.06
N PHE A 47 -6.16 3.79 -1.21
CA PHE A 47 -6.45 4.35 -2.54
C PHE A 47 -5.21 4.77 -3.31
N LEU A 48 -4.19 5.28 -2.63
CA LEU A 48 -2.93 5.69 -3.25
C LEU A 48 -2.16 4.50 -3.85
N ILE A 49 -2.15 3.35 -3.18
CA ILE A 49 -1.40 2.16 -3.64
C ILE A 49 -2.23 1.23 -4.54
N LEU A 50 -3.54 1.42 -4.59
CA LEU A 50 -4.47 0.61 -5.36
C LEU A 50 -4.09 0.49 -6.86
N PRO A 51 -3.68 1.56 -7.57
CA PRO A 51 -3.27 1.45 -8.97
C PRO A 51 -2.02 0.57 -9.14
N THR A 52 -1.07 0.66 -8.22
CA THR A 52 0.16 -0.15 -8.21
C THR A 52 -0.17 -1.64 -8.03
N ILE A 53 -1.04 -1.96 -7.07
CA ILE A 53 -1.47 -3.34 -6.81
C ILE A 53 -2.25 -3.91 -8.00
N ILE A 54 -3.17 -3.13 -8.58
CA ILE A 54 -3.97 -3.58 -9.72
C ILE A 54 -3.09 -3.82 -10.95
N GLY A 55 -2.19 -2.89 -11.28
CA GLY A 55 -1.28 -3.04 -12.42
C GLY A 55 -0.42 -4.30 -12.30
N ALA A 56 0.18 -4.52 -11.12
CA ALA A 56 0.96 -5.73 -10.86
C ALA A 56 0.12 -7.01 -10.89
N SER A 57 -1.12 -6.96 -10.41
CA SER A 57 -2.05 -8.10 -10.44
C SER A 57 -2.49 -8.45 -11.86
N GLU A 58 -2.73 -7.44 -12.69
CA GLU A 58 -3.10 -7.65 -14.10
C GLU A 58 -1.95 -8.34 -14.87
N GLU A 59 -0.72 -7.87 -14.71
CA GLU A 59 0.44 -8.47 -15.35
C GLU A 59 0.71 -9.89 -14.83
N ALA A 60 0.53 -10.13 -13.53
CA ALA A 60 0.64 -11.46 -12.95
C ALA A 60 -0.40 -12.44 -13.55
N LEU A 61 -1.65 -12.00 -13.74
CA LEU A 61 -2.71 -12.82 -14.34
C LEU A 61 -2.48 -13.09 -15.82
N LYS A 62 -1.95 -12.11 -16.57
CA LYS A 62 -1.59 -12.26 -17.99
C LYS A 62 -0.39 -13.19 -18.19
N SER A 63 0.54 -13.22 -17.24
CA SER A 63 1.72 -14.08 -17.32
C SER A 63 1.41 -15.56 -17.26
N VAL A 64 0.20 -15.97 -16.86
CA VAL A 64 -0.23 -17.37 -16.81
C VAL A 64 -0.52 -17.86 -18.24
N PRO A 65 0.22 -18.85 -18.78
CA PRO A 65 -0.01 -19.44 -20.09
C PRO A 65 -1.47 -19.79 -20.37
N GLN A 66 -1.92 -19.44 -21.57
CA GLN A 66 -3.29 -19.68 -22.00
C GLN A 66 -3.62 -21.18 -22.11
N THR A 67 -2.61 -22.01 -22.41
CA THR A 67 -2.71 -23.47 -22.49
C THR A 67 -3.33 -24.10 -21.24
N PHE A 68 -3.09 -23.52 -20.05
CA PHE A 68 -3.67 -24.02 -18.80
C PHE A 68 -5.18 -23.81 -18.74
N ARG A 69 -5.66 -22.70 -19.31
CA ARG A 69 -7.10 -22.40 -19.38
C ARG A 69 -7.77 -23.31 -20.39
N GLU A 70 -7.15 -23.50 -21.55
CA GLU A 70 -7.66 -24.37 -22.63
C GLU A 70 -7.72 -25.83 -22.18
N ALA A 71 -6.67 -26.35 -21.56
CA ALA A 71 -6.63 -27.71 -21.02
C ALA A 71 -7.66 -27.94 -19.89
N SER A 72 -7.87 -26.93 -19.04
CA SER A 72 -8.92 -27.03 -18.00
C SER A 72 -10.31 -27.06 -18.61
N LEU A 73 -10.59 -26.22 -19.61
CA LEU A 73 -11.90 -26.14 -20.25
C LEU A 73 -12.20 -27.39 -21.08
N SER A 74 -11.20 -28.01 -21.72
CA SER A 74 -11.38 -29.26 -22.48
C SER A 74 -11.73 -30.46 -21.60
N LEU A 75 -11.34 -30.43 -20.32
CA LEU A 75 -11.75 -31.40 -19.30
C LEU A 75 -13.16 -31.16 -18.74
N GLY A 76 -13.93 -30.22 -19.30
CA GLY A 76 -15.29 -29.89 -18.86
C GLY A 76 -15.35 -29.04 -17.59
N VAL A 77 -14.23 -28.46 -17.14
CA VAL A 77 -14.19 -27.58 -15.96
C VAL A 77 -14.79 -26.22 -16.32
N SER A 78 -15.55 -25.61 -15.40
CA SER A 78 -16.14 -24.28 -15.62
C SER A 78 -15.09 -23.16 -15.59
N LYS A 79 -15.33 -22.06 -16.33
CA LYS A 79 -14.46 -20.86 -16.36
C LYS A 79 -14.15 -20.31 -14.96
N TRP A 80 -15.12 -20.33 -14.05
CA TRP A 80 -14.94 -19.87 -12.67
C TRP A 80 -13.97 -20.76 -11.89
N GLN A 81 -14.14 -22.08 -11.98
CA GLN A 81 -13.23 -23.04 -11.34
C GLN A 81 -11.83 -22.97 -11.93
N THR A 82 -11.68 -22.86 -13.25
CA THR A 82 -10.38 -22.64 -13.91
C THR A 82 -9.71 -21.38 -13.38
N THR A 83 -10.45 -20.28 -13.24
CA THR A 83 -9.90 -19.02 -12.74
C THR A 83 -9.45 -19.15 -11.29
N TYR A 84 -10.31 -19.68 -10.42
CA TYR A 84 -10.06 -19.74 -8.98
C TYR A 84 -9.02 -20.79 -8.59
N ARG A 85 -9.00 -21.96 -9.25
CA ARG A 85 -8.11 -23.08 -8.88
C ARG A 85 -6.83 -23.16 -9.68
N ILE A 86 -6.79 -22.59 -10.89
CA ILE A 86 -5.63 -22.71 -11.78
C ILE A 86 -4.98 -21.35 -11.99
N VAL A 87 -5.73 -20.36 -12.49
CA VAL A 87 -5.13 -19.07 -12.86
C VAL A 87 -4.71 -18.26 -11.62
N LEU A 88 -5.59 -18.09 -10.64
CA LEU A 88 -5.34 -17.25 -9.48
C LEU A 88 -4.15 -17.75 -8.64
N PRO A 89 -4.06 -19.04 -8.24
CA PRO A 89 -2.92 -19.54 -7.48
C PRO A 89 -1.59 -19.40 -8.24
N ASN A 90 -1.62 -19.57 -9.57
CA ASN A 90 -0.45 -19.37 -10.40
C ASN A 90 -0.06 -17.89 -10.54
N ALA A 91 -1.00 -16.95 -10.46
CA ALA A 91 -0.70 -15.52 -10.44
C ALA A 91 -0.29 -14.98 -9.06
N MET A 92 -0.60 -15.69 -7.97
CA MET A 92 -0.41 -15.21 -6.58
C MET A 92 0.98 -14.62 -6.29
N PRO A 93 2.11 -15.25 -6.65
CA PRO A 93 3.41 -14.64 -6.35
C PRO A 93 3.65 -13.30 -7.04
N GLY A 94 3.04 -13.06 -8.21
CA GLY A 94 3.10 -11.77 -8.89
C GLY A 94 2.23 -10.74 -8.19
N ILE A 95 0.99 -11.10 -7.81
CA ILE A 95 0.08 -10.25 -7.03
C ILE A 95 0.72 -9.84 -5.69
N LEU A 96 1.33 -10.80 -4.99
CA LEU A 96 2.05 -10.55 -3.74
C LEU A 96 3.21 -9.57 -3.95
N THR A 97 3.92 -9.67 -5.07
CA THR A 97 5.00 -8.70 -5.39
C THR A 97 4.46 -7.28 -5.49
N GLY A 98 3.37 -7.09 -6.23
CA GLY A 98 2.72 -5.79 -6.36
C GLY A 98 2.22 -5.25 -5.03
N SER A 99 1.68 -6.14 -4.20
CA SER A 99 1.18 -5.80 -2.86
C SER A 99 2.33 -5.34 -1.95
N ILE A 100 3.46 -6.05 -1.94
CA ILE A 100 4.65 -5.70 -1.16
C ILE A 100 5.17 -4.32 -1.58
N LEU A 101 5.38 -4.11 -2.88
CA LEU A 101 5.85 -2.82 -3.40
C LEU A 101 4.88 -1.68 -3.10
N GLY A 102 3.57 -1.93 -3.17
CA GLY A 102 2.54 -0.97 -2.77
C GLY A 102 2.64 -0.61 -1.30
N ILE A 103 2.72 -1.59 -0.40
CA ILE A 103 2.82 -1.37 1.04
C ILE A 103 4.11 -0.62 1.39
N GLY A 104 5.25 -1.01 0.81
CA GLY A 104 6.52 -0.31 1.01
C GLY A 104 6.46 1.16 0.58
N ARG A 105 5.77 1.46 -0.53
CA ARG A 105 5.48 2.83 -0.94
C ARG A 105 4.63 3.56 0.11
N ALA A 106 3.49 3.01 0.51
CA ALA A 106 2.59 3.64 1.50
C ALA A 106 3.28 3.91 2.84
N ALA A 107 4.17 3.02 3.29
CA ALA A 107 4.92 3.18 4.54
C ALA A 107 5.79 4.44 4.57
N GLY A 108 6.22 4.94 3.40
CA GLY A 108 7.00 6.15 3.25
C GLY A 108 6.22 7.40 2.86
N GLU A 109 4.89 7.33 2.68
CA GLU A 109 4.09 8.48 2.24
C GLU A 109 3.76 9.42 3.40
N THR A 110 4.17 10.69 3.30
CA THR A 110 3.93 11.70 4.34
C THR A 110 2.67 12.53 4.08
N ALA A 111 2.48 12.99 2.83
CA ALA A 111 1.43 13.95 2.51
C ALA A 111 0.00 13.43 2.79
N PRO A 112 -0.38 12.20 2.39
CA PRO A 112 -1.71 11.69 2.70
C PRO A 112 -1.98 11.60 4.20
N ILE A 113 -0.99 11.14 4.97
CA ILE A 113 -1.11 10.94 6.42
C ILE A 113 -1.27 12.28 7.14
N MET A 114 -0.51 13.30 6.72
CA MET A 114 -0.57 14.66 7.29
C MET A 114 -1.98 15.25 7.30
N PHE A 115 -2.81 14.95 6.28
CA PHE A 115 -4.17 15.48 6.18
C PHE A 115 -5.25 14.58 6.81
N THR A 116 -4.95 13.32 7.12
CA THR A 116 -6.00 12.31 7.38
C THR A 116 -5.87 11.56 8.70
N ALA A 117 -4.68 11.44 9.26
CA ALA A 117 -4.45 10.63 10.46
C ALA A 117 -3.40 11.19 11.42
N ALA A 118 -2.56 12.11 10.95
CA ALA A 118 -1.37 12.53 11.68
C ALA A 118 -1.70 13.44 12.87
N ALA A 119 -1.32 13.02 14.07
CA ALA A 119 -1.13 13.93 15.20
C ALA A 119 0.26 14.58 15.11
N TYR A 120 0.35 15.89 15.39
CA TYR A 120 1.64 16.58 15.53
C TYR A 120 2.47 16.01 16.68
N PHE A 121 1.81 15.75 17.82
CA PHE A 121 2.39 15.08 18.96
C PHE A 121 1.28 14.46 19.81
N THR A 122 1.41 13.18 20.16
CA THR A 122 0.56 12.55 21.18
C THR A 122 1.42 11.82 22.20
N ALA A 123 1.14 12.05 23.48
CA ALA A 123 1.82 11.37 24.59
C ALA A 123 1.23 9.97 24.89
N LYS A 124 0.08 9.63 24.27
CA LYS A 124 -0.64 8.37 24.51
C LYS A 124 -0.77 7.60 23.20
N LEU A 125 -0.60 6.28 23.28
CA LEU A 125 -0.91 5.38 22.17
C LEU A 125 -2.41 5.42 21.86
N PRO A 126 -2.80 5.26 20.57
CA PRO A 126 -4.20 5.18 20.19
C PRO A 126 -4.87 3.99 20.88
N GLY A 127 -6.06 4.20 21.44
CA GLY A 127 -6.89 3.15 22.03
C GLY A 127 -7.93 2.61 21.05
N SER A 128 -8.23 3.35 19.98
CA SER A 128 -9.23 3.05 18.98
C SER A 128 -8.70 3.30 17.55
N ILE A 129 -9.36 2.69 16.56
CA ILE A 129 -9.09 2.89 15.13
C ILE A 129 -9.50 4.31 14.69
N PHE A 130 -10.34 4.98 15.48
CA PHE A 130 -10.77 6.37 15.26
C PHE A 130 -9.82 7.40 15.89
N ASP A 131 -8.75 6.97 16.55
CA ASP A 131 -7.77 7.88 17.15
C ASP A 131 -6.69 8.29 16.15
N GLU A 132 -6.13 9.46 16.34
CA GLU A 132 -4.97 9.96 15.59
C GLU A 132 -3.69 9.17 15.94
N VAL A 133 -2.73 9.18 15.01
CA VAL A 133 -1.45 8.49 15.19
C VAL A 133 -0.27 9.35 14.79
N MET A 134 0.85 9.12 15.47
CA MET A 134 2.14 9.64 15.04
C MET A 134 2.77 8.68 14.04
N ALA A 135 2.75 9.07 12.77
CA ALA A 135 3.46 8.35 11.72
C ALA A 135 4.93 8.79 11.66
N LEU A 136 5.85 7.82 11.57
CA LEU A 136 7.29 8.08 11.46
C LEU A 136 7.67 9.03 10.30
N PRO A 137 7.12 8.89 9.07
CA PRO A 137 7.42 9.82 7.98
C PRO A 137 7.00 11.26 8.27
N TYR A 138 5.89 11.43 8.97
CA TYR A 138 5.41 12.76 9.38
C TYR A 138 6.23 13.34 10.53
N HIS A 139 6.65 12.52 11.49
CA HIS A 139 7.54 12.94 12.56
C HIS A 139 8.88 13.46 12.01
N ILE A 140 9.45 12.77 11.01
CA ILE A 140 10.67 13.24 10.32
C ILE A 140 10.43 14.60 9.67
N TYR A 141 9.28 14.80 9.01
CA TYR A 141 8.92 16.08 8.40
C TYR A 141 8.80 17.20 9.44
N VAL A 142 8.15 16.94 10.58
CA VAL A 142 8.04 17.89 11.68
C VAL A 142 9.41 18.25 12.24
N LEU A 143 10.28 17.28 12.49
CA LEU A 143 11.65 17.54 12.97
C LEU A 143 12.49 18.35 11.97
N ALA A 144 12.27 18.13 10.67
CA ALA A 144 12.97 18.85 9.61
C ALA A 144 12.51 20.31 9.45
N THR A 145 11.27 20.63 9.82
CA THR A 145 10.63 21.93 9.56
C THR A 145 10.43 22.79 10.81
N ALA A 146 10.25 22.19 11.99
CA ALA A 146 9.89 22.88 13.22
C ALA A 146 11.07 23.13 14.18
N GLY A 147 12.30 22.72 13.82
CA GLY A 147 13.47 22.82 14.69
C GLY A 147 13.98 24.25 14.88
N THR A 148 13.59 24.91 15.97
CA THR A 148 14.21 26.17 16.42
C THR A 148 15.65 25.98 16.91
N ASN A 149 15.99 24.78 17.40
CA ASN A 149 17.33 24.34 17.79
C ASN A 149 17.83 23.20 16.90
N ILE A 150 18.37 23.56 15.74
CA ILE A 150 18.79 22.63 14.67
C ILE A 150 19.87 21.64 15.16
N GLU A 151 20.77 22.05 16.05
CA GLU A 151 21.85 21.18 16.55
C GLU A 151 21.33 20.03 17.42
N ALA A 152 20.27 20.27 18.20
CA ALA A 152 19.68 19.26 19.08
C ALA A 152 18.70 18.31 18.35
N THR A 153 18.01 18.80 17.31
CA THR A 153 17.01 18.01 16.58
C THR A 153 17.61 17.12 15.49
N ARG A 154 18.74 17.52 14.90
CA ARG A 154 19.39 16.78 13.80
C ARG A 154 19.76 15.33 14.15
N PRO A 155 20.34 15.01 15.34
CA PRO A 155 20.59 13.62 15.72
C PRO A 155 19.31 12.78 15.84
N ILE A 156 18.25 13.36 16.39
CA ILE A 156 16.95 12.68 16.57
C ILE A 156 16.29 12.43 15.20
N GLN A 157 16.40 13.37 14.27
CA GLN A 157 15.92 13.21 12.90
C GLN A 157 16.61 12.04 12.21
N PHE A 158 17.94 11.97 12.24
CA PHE A 158 18.68 10.85 11.66
C PHE A 158 18.36 9.51 12.34
N GLY A 159 18.19 9.51 13.67
CA GLY A 159 17.73 8.33 14.40
C GLY A 159 16.34 7.86 13.95
N THR A 160 15.41 8.79 13.75
CA THR A 160 14.05 8.47 13.26
C THR A 160 14.07 7.93 11.84
N VAL A 161 14.89 8.52 10.95
CA VAL A 161 15.09 8.03 9.58
C VAL A 161 15.67 6.61 9.60
N LEU A 162 16.68 6.35 10.44
CA LEU A 162 17.26 5.02 10.57
C LEU A 162 16.22 4.00 10.99
N VAL A 163 15.39 4.31 12.01
CA VAL A 163 14.30 3.43 12.45
C VAL A 163 13.29 3.17 11.34
N LEU A 164 12.84 4.21 10.62
CA LEU A 164 11.91 4.07 9.51
C LEU A 164 12.48 3.14 8.43
N VAL A 165 13.71 3.40 8.00
CA VAL A 165 14.39 2.60 6.95
C VAL A 165 14.58 1.16 7.41
N SER A 166 15.03 0.93 8.64
CA SER A 166 15.21 -0.43 9.18
C SER A 166 13.89 -1.20 9.25
N VAL A 167 12.79 -0.56 9.66
CA VAL A 167 11.46 -1.18 9.73
C VAL A 167 10.95 -1.53 8.33
N VAL A 168 11.00 -0.58 7.39
CA VAL A 168 10.52 -0.80 6.02
C VAL A 168 11.33 -1.90 5.34
N LEU A 169 12.66 -1.83 5.40
CA LEU A 169 13.53 -2.86 4.83
C LEU A 169 13.31 -4.23 5.49
N GLY A 170 13.09 -4.27 6.81
CA GLY A 170 12.81 -5.51 7.53
C GLY A 170 11.51 -6.17 7.05
N ILE A 171 10.43 -5.39 6.92
CA ILE A 171 9.13 -5.88 6.43
C ILE A 171 9.24 -6.35 4.98
N ASP A 172 9.89 -5.56 4.12
CA ASP A 172 10.06 -5.91 2.71
C ASP A 172 10.91 -7.16 2.54
N LEU A 173 11.99 -7.31 3.32
CA LEU A 173 12.84 -8.49 3.28
C LEU A 173 12.07 -9.76 3.67
N ILE A 174 11.30 -9.70 4.77
CA ILE A 174 10.45 -10.82 5.20
C ILE A 174 9.46 -11.18 4.10
N ALA A 175 8.81 -10.18 3.50
CA ALA A 175 7.82 -10.42 2.46
C ALA A 175 8.44 -10.99 1.18
N ILE A 176 9.64 -10.54 0.81
CA ILE A 176 10.42 -11.10 -0.32
C ILE A 176 10.82 -12.55 -0.04
N ILE A 177 11.21 -12.90 1.19
CA ILE A 177 11.57 -14.28 1.57
C ILE A 177 10.35 -15.19 1.44
N ILE A 178 9.19 -14.79 1.97
CA ILE A 178 7.92 -15.53 1.86
C ILE A 178 7.57 -15.75 0.38
N ARG A 179 7.66 -14.69 -0.42
CA ARG A 179 7.43 -14.77 -1.88
C ARG A 179 8.41 -15.73 -2.56
N SER A 180 9.70 -15.68 -2.22
CA SER A 180 10.73 -16.53 -2.80
C SER A 180 10.45 -18.01 -2.52
N TYR A 181 10.04 -18.32 -1.30
CA TYR A 181 9.60 -19.67 -0.90
C TYR A 181 8.38 -20.13 -1.72
N MET A 182 7.35 -19.28 -1.85
CA MET A 182 6.16 -19.58 -2.66
C MET A 182 6.49 -19.78 -4.15
N ARG A 183 7.46 -19.04 -4.68
CA ARG A 183 7.92 -19.20 -6.07
C ARG A 183 8.68 -20.52 -6.26
N ARG A 184 9.50 -20.95 -5.30
CA ARG A 184 10.22 -22.24 -5.37
C ARG A 184 9.28 -23.44 -5.36
N ASN A 185 8.13 -23.34 -4.70
CA ASN A 185 7.12 -24.40 -4.69
C ASN A 185 6.28 -24.47 -5.98
N LYS A 186 6.50 -23.57 -6.95
CA LYS A 186 5.90 -23.69 -8.28
C LYS A 186 6.64 -24.76 -9.07
N ARG A 187 6.07 -25.97 -9.07
CA ARG A 187 6.37 -27.00 -10.05
C ARG A 187 5.65 -26.65 -11.35
N TRP A 188 6.32 -25.86 -12.17
CA TRP A 188 6.16 -25.93 -13.61
C TRP A 188 7.38 -26.67 -14.13
#